data_AF-A0A2H6GRG2-F1
#
_entry.id   AF-A0A2H6GRG2-F1
#
_cell.length_a   1.000
_cell.length_b   1.000
_cell.length_c   1.000
_cell.angle_alpha   90.00
_cell.angle_beta   90.00
_cell.angle_gamma   90.00
#
_symmetry.space_group_name_H-M   'P 1'
#
loop_
_entity.id
_entity.type
_entity.pdbx_description
1 polymer ?
#
loop_
_entity_poly.entity_id
_entity_poly.type
_entity_poly.pdbx_seq_one_letter_code
_entity_poly.pdbx_strand_id
1 'polypeptide(L)'
;MKGGAFRIFDKSSERTYSDSGILVNSENEWFTSGWLADFQGDVGEGSATVSGNMWKVPDKTLTPVSNILLRLFQMTLGRSTVVSLWIKERLRDLLITKTKPSSMRYNRSLHFNEVAGELLRVTDSVRDQKASISSFSVFAKDTHIYVPSSRYYVNMKGVRFQKTYSDPVNSVEVEWKIIKGADIVFDLK
;
A
#
# COMPACT_ATOMS: atom_id res chain seq x y z
N MET A 1 -4.73 12.09 -3.72
CA MET A 1 -4.98 11.07 -2.69
C MET A 1 -4.08 9.86 -2.96
N LYS A 2 -3.61 9.15 -1.94
CA LYS A 2 -2.76 7.95 -2.07
C LYS A 2 -3.64 6.70 -2.20
N GLY A 3 -4.16 6.41 -3.39
CA GLY A 3 -4.83 5.13 -3.65
C GLY A 3 -6.07 4.80 -2.82
N GLY A 4 -6.79 5.80 -2.31
CA GLY A 4 -7.92 5.61 -1.42
C GLY A 4 -7.56 5.25 0.02
N ALA A 5 -6.33 5.53 0.47
CA ALA A 5 -5.95 5.44 1.88
C ALA A 5 -6.73 6.45 2.73
N PHE A 6 -7.22 6.02 3.88
CA PHE A 6 -8.02 6.86 4.78
C PHE A 6 -7.75 6.57 6.25
N ARG A 7 -8.13 7.52 7.09
CA ARG A 7 -8.15 7.37 8.55
C ARG A 7 -9.48 7.88 9.08
N ILE A 8 -10.21 7.03 9.78
CA ILE A 8 -11.50 7.35 10.40
C ILE A 8 -11.34 7.35 11.91
N PHE A 9 -11.87 8.38 12.55
CA PHE A 9 -11.92 8.53 14.00
C PHE A 9 -13.37 8.34 14.46
N ASP A 10 -13.65 7.23 15.16
CA ASP A 10 -14.95 7.02 15.78
C ASP A 10 -14.92 7.61 17.21
N LYS A 11 -15.52 8.78 17.38
CA LYS A 11 -15.64 9.43 18.69
C LYS A 11 -16.54 8.65 19.66
N SER A 12 -17.43 7.80 19.16
CA SER A 12 -18.37 7.03 20.00
C SER A 12 -17.72 5.82 20.66
N SER A 13 -16.67 5.28 20.06
CA SER A 13 -15.95 4.09 20.56
C SER A 13 -14.50 4.37 20.93
N GLU A 14 -14.04 5.61 20.78
CA GLU A 14 -12.65 6.04 20.94
C GLU A 14 -11.64 5.26 20.07
N ARG A 15 -12.11 4.70 18.94
CA ARG A 15 -11.29 3.90 18.02
C ARG A 15 -10.85 4.70 16.80
N THR A 16 -9.64 4.40 16.32
CA THR A 16 -9.10 4.93 15.07
C THR A 16 -8.84 3.82 14.07
N TYR A 17 -9.53 3.87 12.94
CA TYR A 17 -9.37 2.95 11.82
C TYR A 17 -8.46 3.58 10.77
N SER A 18 -7.49 2.84 10.24
CA SER A 18 -6.53 3.35 9.27
C SER A 18 -6.27 2.29 8.21
N ASP A 19 -6.45 2.66 6.96
CA ASP A 19 -6.19 1.82 5.79
C ASP A 19 -5.18 2.52 4.87
N SER A 20 -4.11 1.82 4.50
CA SER A 20 -3.04 2.35 3.64
C SER A 20 -3.21 2.00 2.15
N GLY A 21 -4.37 1.49 1.73
CA GLY A 21 -4.62 1.03 0.37
C GLY A 21 -4.68 -0.49 0.23
N ILE A 22 -4.66 -0.93 -1.03
CA ILE A 22 -4.70 -2.33 -1.43
C ILE A 22 -3.27 -2.80 -1.70
N LEU A 23 -2.92 -3.97 -1.18
CA LEU A 23 -1.66 -4.66 -1.42
C LEU A 23 -1.90 -5.98 -2.14
N VAL A 24 -1.17 -6.21 -3.22
CA VAL A 24 -1.26 -7.43 -4.03
C VAL A 24 0.13 -8.01 -4.23
N ASN A 25 0.26 -9.33 -4.04
CA ASN A 25 1.42 -10.05 -4.56
C ASN A 25 1.02 -10.72 -5.87
N SER A 26 1.87 -10.53 -6.88
CA SER A 26 1.77 -11.22 -8.15
C SER A 26 3.17 -11.60 -8.61
N GLU A 27 3.35 -12.87 -9.00
CA GLU A 27 4.63 -13.40 -9.49
C GLU A 27 5.84 -13.08 -8.58
N ASN A 28 5.64 -13.11 -7.25
CA ASN A 28 6.64 -12.77 -6.22
C ASN A 28 7.04 -11.29 -6.16
N GLU A 29 6.27 -10.41 -6.79
CA GLU A 29 6.41 -8.96 -6.74
C GLU A 29 5.21 -8.33 -6.01
N TRP A 30 5.48 -7.31 -5.18
CA TRP A 30 4.44 -6.59 -4.46
C TRP A 30 3.97 -5.37 -5.24
N PHE A 31 2.66 -5.15 -5.28
CA PHE A 31 1.99 -4.02 -5.90
C PHE A 31 1.10 -3.32 -4.87
N THR A 32 1.05 -1.99 -4.92
CA THR A 32 0.29 -1.14 -4.00
C THR A 32 -0.57 -0.13 -4.76
N SER A 33 -1.79 0.12 -4.27
CA SER A 33 -2.57 1.27 -4.71
C SER A 33 -2.10 2.57 -4.05
N GLY A 34 -1.42 2.50 -2.89
CA GLY A 34 -1.06 3.63 -2.03
C GLY A 34 0.04 4.56 -2.56
N TRP A 35 0.50 4.38 -3.81
CA TRP A 35 1.49 5.26 -4.42
C TRP A 35 0.88 6.57 -4.89
N LEU A 36 1.66 7.65 -4.89
CA LEU A 36 1.25 8.93 -5.48
C LEU A 36 1.32 8.81 -7.00
N ALA A 37 0.17 8.63 -7.63
CA ALA A 37 0.02 8.51 -9.08
C ALA A 37 -1.30 9.13 -9.54
N ASP A 38 -1.47 9.29 -10.85
CA ASP A 38 -2.75 9.71 -11.43
C ASP A 38 -3.83 8.68 -11.10
N PHE A 39 -4.92 9.15 -10.51
CA PHE A 39 -6.09 8.34 -10.16
C PHE A 39 -7.34 9.02 -10.70
N GLN A 40 -8.33 8.21 -11.08
CA GLN A 40 -9.67 8.69 -11.36
C GLN A 40 -10.47 8.56 -10.07
N GLY A 41 -10.81 9.70 -9.48
CA GLY A 41 -11.62 9.77 -8.27
C GLY A 41 -12.92 10.49 -8.58
N ASP A 42 -14.04 9.89 -8.18
CA ASP A 42 -15.34 10.56 -8.16
C ASP A 42 -15.83 10.60 -6.72
N VAL A 43 -16.29 11.77 -6.27
CA VAL A 43 -16.78 11.99 -4.92
C VAL A 43 -18.21 12.49 -5.05
N GLY A 44 -19.16 11.61 -4.76
CA GLY A 44 -20.59 11.91 -4.72
C GLY A 44 -21.06 12.22 -3.30
N GLU A 45 -22.36 12.50 -3.16
CA GLU A 45 -22.99 12.59 -1.84
C GLU A 45 -23.00 11.21 -1.17
N GLY A 46 -22.18 11.04 -0.13
CA GLY A 46 -22.12 9.80 0.67
C GLY A 46 -21.31 8.66 0.06
N SER A 47 -20.69 8.85 -1.11
CA SER A 47 -19.81 7.84 -1.71
C SER A 47 -18.55 8.45 -2.32
N ALA A 48 -17.46 7.69 -2.31
CA ALA A 48 -16.21 8.06 -2.96
C ALA A 48 -15.65 6.85 -3.70
N THR A 49 -15.50 6.97 -5.02
CA THR A 49 -14.91 5.93 -5.85
C THR A 49 -13.52 6.36 -6.27
N VAL A 50 -12.53 5.48 -6.13
CA VAL A 50 -11.15 5.70 -6.54
C VAL A 50 -10.71 4.53 -7.40
N SER A 51 -10.33 4.81 -8.63
CA SER A 51 -9.77 3.82 -9.56
C SER A 51 -8.44 4.28 -10.12
N GLY A 52 -7.58 3.32 -10.45
CA GLY A 52 -6.28 3.60 -11.01
C GLY A 52 -5.46 2.35 -11.27
N ASN A 53 -4.20 2.54 -11.65
CA ASN A 53 -3.25 1.45 -11.82
C ASN A 53 -2.52 1.19 -10.50
N MET A 54 -2.26 -0.07 -10.19
CA MET A 54 -1.38 -0.44 -9.08
C MET A 54 0.08 -0.21 -9.47
N TRP A 55 0.90 0.12 -8.48
CA TRP A 55 2.32 0.41 -8.67
C TRP A 55 3.15 -0.63 -7.97
N LYS A 56 4.21 -1.08 -8.65
CA LYS A 56 5.16 -2.02 -8.06
C LYS A 56 5.86 -1.37 -6.87
N VAL A 57 5.83 -2.04 -5.72
CA VAL A 57 6.56 -1.65 -4.51
C VAL A 57 8.05 -1.93 -4.75
N PRO A 58 8.94 -0.93 -4.57
CA PRO A 58 10.35 -1.13 -4.79
C PRO A 58 10.95 -1.96 -3.64
N ASP A 59 11.13 -3.26 -3.85
CA ASP A 59 11.74 -4.15 -2.85
C ASP A 59 13.28 -4.18 -2.92
N LYS A 60 13.91 -3.00 -3.12
CA LYS A 60 15.37 -2.89 -3.02
C LYS A 60 15.76 -2.75 -1.57
N THR A 61 15.80 -3.88 -0.86
CA THR A 61 16.57 -3.96 0.37
C THR A 61 18.06 -3.95 0.02
N LEU A 62 18.80 -2.97 0.54
CA LEU A 62 20.25 -2.93 0.40
C LEU A 62 20.84 -4.19 1.05
N THR A 63 21.53 -5.01 0.26
CA THR A 63 22.17 -6.22 0.79
C THR A 63 23.27 -5.83 1.79
N PRO A 64 23.59 -6.67 2.79
CA PRO A 64 24.66 -6.39 3.76
C PRO A 64 25.99 -6.03 3.08
N VAL A 65 26.30 -6.70 1.97
CA VAL A 65 27.49 -6.41 1.14
C VAL A 65 27.43 -5.01 0.55
N SER A 66 26.28 -4.59 0.01
CA SER A 66 26.09 -3.22 -0.50
C SER A 66 26.27 -2.19 0.60
N ASN A 67 25.85 -2.50 1.84
CA ASN A 67 26.00 -1.60 2.98
C ASN A 67 27.45 -1.50 3.45
N ILE A 68 28.20 -2.60 3.41
CA ILE A 68 29.65 -2.62 3.70
C ILE A 68 30.41 -1.81 2.65
N LEU A 69 30.11 -2.02 1.37
CA LEU A 69 30.71 -1.24 0.26
C LEU A 69 30.37 0.24 0.37
N LEU A 70 29.12 0.58 0.73
CA LEU A 70 28.70 1.96 0.97
C LEU A 70 29.50 2.59 2.11
N ARG A 71 29.72 1.89 3.23
CA ARG A 71 30.50 2.38 4.37
C ARG A 71 31.99 2.55 4.02
N LEU A 72 32.58 1.58 3.32
CA LEU A 72 33.96 1.67 2.83
C LEU A 72 34.12 2.86 1.88
N PHE A 73 33.17 3.05 0.97
CA PHE A 73 33.12 4.18 0.07
C PHE A 73 32.98 5.51 0.81
N GLN A 74 32.10 5.60 1.81
CA GLN A 74 31.95 6.80 2.64
C GLN A 74 33.23 7.14 3.42
N MET A 75 33.97 6.14 3.90
CA MET A 75 35.25 6.36 4.58
C MET A 75 36.36 6.84 3.63
N THR A 76 36.36 6.41 2.36
CA THR A 76 37.40 6.77 1.39
C THR A 76 37.09 8.06 0.62
N LEU A 77 35.85 8.22 0.14
CA LEU A 77 35.43 9.28 -0.76
C LEU A 77 34.46 10.29 -0.13
N GLY A 78 33.98 10.03 1.10
CA GLY A 78 33.09 10.93 1.84
C GLY A 78 33.73 12.24 2.31
N ARG A 79 35.06 12.40 2.17
CA ARG A 79 35.75 13.68 2.40
C ARG A 79 35.55 14.69 1.26
N SER A 80 35.09 14.25 0.09
CA SER A 80 34.76 15.14 -1.03
C SER A 80 33.26 15.43 -1.07
N THR A 81 32.89 16.68 -0.82
CA THR A 81 31.49 17.16 -0.84
C THR A 81 30.82 16.95 -2.20
N VAL A 82 31.57 17.05 -3.29
CA VAL A 82 31.06 16.89 -4.67
C VAL A 82 30.66 15.43 -4.94
N VAL A 83 31.50 14.47 -4.54
CA VAL A 83 31.24 13.04 -4.73
C VAL A 83 30.08 12.57 -3.85
N SER A 84 29.99 13.09 -2.63
CA SER A 84 28.88 12.79 -1.72
C SER A 84 27.53 13.28 -2.26
N LEU A 85 27.48 14.48 -2.85
CA LEU A 85 26.27 15.03 -3.46
C LEU A 85 25.85 14.23 -4.70
N TRP A 86 26.79 13.93 -5.60
CA TRP A 86 26.50 13.14 -6.80
C TRP A 86 25.96 11.74 -6.47
N ILE A 87 26.48 11.12 -5.41
CA ILE A 87 26.02 9.79 -4.97
C ILE A 87 24.71 9.87 -4.22
N LYS A 88 24.47 10.91 -3.42
CA LYS A 88 23.14 11.14 -2.84
C LYS A 88 22.11 11.32 -3.93
N GLU A 89 22.42 12.02 -5.00
CA GLU A 89 21.53 12.13 -6.16
C GLU A 89 21.34 10.79 -6.86
N ARG A 90 22.40 10.00 -7.07
CA ARG A 90 22.28 8.67 -7.67
C ARG A 90 21.58 7.63 -6.79
N LEU A 91 21.72 7.70 -5.47
CA LEU A 91 21.02 6.85 -4.51
C LEU A 91 19.57 7.29 -4.35
N ARG A 92 19.33 8.61 -4.28
CA ARG A 92 18.00 9.19 -4.33
C ARG A 92 17.32 8.74 -5.59
N ASP A 93 17.98 8.86 -6.74
CA ASP A 93 17.48 8.34 -7.99
C ASP A 93 17.29 6.85 -7.84
N LEU A 94 18.28 5.99 -7.61
CA LEU A 94 18.10 4.52 -7.52
C LEU A 94 17.02 4.02 -6.52
N LEU A 95 16.79 4.73 -5.40
CA LEU A 95 15.80 4.38 -4.37
C LEU A 95 14.41 5.03 -4.63
N ILE A 96 14.36 6.21 -5.23
CA ILE A 96 13.12 6.94 -5.58
C ILE A 96 12.71 6.69 -7.04
N THR A 97 13.62 6.15 -7.87
CA THR A 97 13.49 6.05 -9.32
C THR A 97 12.51 4.95 -9.67
N LYS A 98 11.37 5.44 -10.18
CA LYS A 98 10.56 4.82 -11.22
C LYS A 98 10.00 3.48 -10.77
N THR A 99 9.21 3.52 -9.68
CA THR A 99 8.07 2.61 -9.60
C THR A 99 7.38 2.67 -10.96
N LYS A 100 7.18 1.52 -11.61
CA LYS A 100 6.51 1.47 -12.91
C LYS A 100 5.02 1.24 -12.65
N PRO A 101 4.13 1.92 -13.39
CA PRO A 101 2.73 1.55 -13.37
C PRO A 101 2.63 0.13 -13.93
N SER A 102 1.92 -0.72 -13.20
CA SER A 102 1.59 -2.06 -13.69
C SER A 102 0.35 -1.99 -14.60
N SER A 103 0.09 -3.08 -15.34
CA SER A 103 -1.18 -3.28 -16.05
C SER A 103 -2.36 -3.56 -15.11
N MET A 104 -2.10 -3.82 -13.83
CA MET A 104 -3.12 -4.14 -12.85
C MET A 104 -3.92 -2.91 -12.50
N ARG A 105 -5.24 -3.02 -12.60
CA ARG A 105 -6.17 -1.97 -12.25
C ARG A 105 -6.83 -2.30 -10.93
N TYR A 106 -6.97 -1.29 -10.09
CA TYR A 106 -7.77 -1.36 -8.88
C TYR A 106 -8.95 -0.42 -8.99
N ASN A 107 -10.05 -0.80 -8.37
CA ASN A 107 -11.20 0.05 -8.13
C ASN A 107 -11.65 -0.14 -6.68
N ARG A 108 -11.72 0.97 -5.96
CA ARG A 108 -12.14 1.04 -4.56
C ARG A 108 -13.34 1.98 -4.47
N SER A 109 -14.46 1.46 -4.01
CA SER A 109 -15.67 2.25 -3.72
C SER A 109 -15.89 2.32 -2.22
N LEU A 110 -16.00 3.54 -1.71
CA LEU A 110 -16.24 3.85 -0.31
C LEU A 110 -17.67 4.38 -0.19
N HIS A 111 -18.48 3.79 0.68
CA HIS A 111 -19.85 4.17 0.93
C HIS A 111 -20.01 4.49 2.42
N PHE A 112 -20.45 5.71 2.72
CA PHE A 112 -20.56 6.23 4.07
C PHE A 112 -22.01 6.18 4.55
N ASN A 113 -22.25 5.61 5.73
CA ASN A 113 -23.54 5.63 6.42
C ASN A 113 -24.76 5.16 5.59
N GLU A 114 -24.59 4.22 4.64
CA GLU A 114 -25.71 3.69 3.85
C GLU A 114 -26.71 2.89 4.70
N VAL A 115 -26.22 2.21 5.75
CA VAL A 115 -27.02 1.35 6.62
C VAL A 115 -26.89 1.80 8.06
N ALA A 116 -28.00 1.87 8.79
CA ALA A 116 -28.01 2.22 10.20
C ALA A 116 -27.11 1.27 11.02
N GLY A 117 -26.03 1.80 11.59
CA GLY A 117 -25.03 1.03 12.35
C GLY A 117 -23.72 0.76 11.61
N GLU A 118 -23.65 1.00 10.29
CA GLU A 118 -22.43 0.90 9.49
C GLU A 118 -21.77 2.28 9.35
N LEU A 119 -20.51 2.40 9.76
CA LEU A 119 -19.73 3.64 9.60
C LEU A 119 -19.20 3.80 8.18
N LEU A 120 -18.76 2.70 7.59
CA LEU A 120 -18.17 2.66 6.26
C LEU A 120 -18.32 1.28 5.67
N ARG A 121 -18.71 1.22 4.40
CA ARG A 121 -18.61 0.05 3.54
C ARG A 121 -17.59 0.32 2.45
N VAL A 122 -16.70 -0.63 2.20
CA VAL A 122 -15.63 -0.53 1.20
C VAL A 122 -15.70 -1.75 0.31
N THR A 123 -15.77 -1.52 -0.99
CA THR A 123 -15.67 -2.56 -2.00
C THR A 123 -14.37 -2.37 -2.75
N ASP A 124 -13.46 -3.33 -2.59
CA ASP A 124 -12.17 -3.36 -3.23
C ASP A 124 -12.17 -4.42 -4.33
N SER A 125 -11.88 -4.00 -5.56
CA SER A 125 -11.68 -4.90 -6.68
C SER A 125 -10.32 -4.66 -7.34
N VAL A 126 -9.62 -5.74 -7.64
CA VAL A 126 -8.38 -5.72 -8.41
C VAL A 126 -8.51 -6.67 -9.58
N ARG A 127 -8.09 -6.21 -10.75
CA ARG A 127 -8.07 -7.00 -11.97
C ARG A 127 -6.72 -6.87 -12.66
N ASP A 128 -6.17 -8.00 -13.05
CA ASP A 128 -5.03 -8.10 -13.95
C ASP A 128 -5.47 -8.74 -15.28
N GLN A 129 -4.71 -8.46 -16.35
CA GLN A 129 -4.96 -9.05 -17.67
C GLN A 129 -4.58 -10.54 -17.71
N LYS A 130 -3.73 -10.99 -16.78
CA LYS A 130 -3.29 -12.37 -16.62
C LYS A 130 -3.65 -12.90 -15.23
N ALA A 131 -3.81 -14.21 -15.11
CA ALA A 131 -3.97 -14.86 -13.82
C ALA A 131 -2.62 -14.91 -13.10
N SER A 132 -2.32 -13.86 -12.34
CA SER A 132 -1.00 -13.63 -11.73
C SER A 132 -1.09 -13.34 -10.23
N ILE A 133 -2.29 -13.06 -9.70
CA ILE A 133 -2.51 -12.63 -8.32
C ILE A 133 -2.40 -13.84 -7.39
N SER A 134 -1.35 -13.88 -6.58
CA SER A 134 -1.09 -14.95 -5.62
C SER A 134 -1.55 -14.59 -4.21
N SER A 135 -1.54 -13.31 -3.83
CA SER A 135 -2.08 -12.86 -2.56
C SER A 135 -2.67 -11.46 -2.63
N PHE A 136 -3.67 -11.21 -1.79
CA PHE A 136 -4.40 -9.96 -1.70
C PHE A 136 -4.54 -9.56 -0.23
N SER A 137 -4.26 -8.30 0.09
CA SER A 137 -4.42 -7.76 1.43
C SER A 137 -5.01 -6.35 1.42
N VAL A 138 -5.94 -6.13 2.34
CA VAL A 138 -6.60 -4.84 2.60
C VAL A 138 -6.67 -4.58 4.10
N PHE A 139 -6.88 -3.32 4.48
CA PHE A 139 -6.82 -2.86 5.87
C PHE A 139 -5.45 -3.06 6.52
N ALA A 140 -4.39 -3.04 5.71
CA ALA A 140 -3.02 -3.08 6.20
C ALA A 140 -2.53 -1.68 6.54
N LYS A 141 -1.96 -1.51 7.74
CA LYS A 141 -1.18 -0.32 8.09
C LYS A 141 0.23 -0.45 7.50
N ASP A 142 0.37 -0.25 6.20
CA ASP A 142 1.70 -0.24 5.57
C ASP A 142 2.20 1.18 5.35
N THR A 143 3.47 1.41 5.69
CA THR A 143 4.15 2.69 5.48
C THR A 143 5.19 2.47 4.40
N HIS A 144 4.80 2.68 3.14
CA HIS A 144 5.66 2.50 1.95
C HIS A 144 6.84 3.50 1.85
N ILE A 145 7.09 4.31 2.88
CA ILE A 145 8.22 5.24 2.95
C ILE A 145 9.35 4.55 3.69
N TYR A 146 10.44 4.26 2.98
CA TYR A 146 11.65 3.69 3.56
C TYR A 146 12.33 4.71 4.49
N VAL A 147 12.12 4.56 5.80
CA VAL A 147 12.88 5.28 6.84
C VAL A 147 13.83 4.28 7.50
N PRO A 148 15.16 4.39 7.29
CA PRO A 148 16.14 3.38 7.71
C PRO A 148 16.13 3.04 9.21
N SER A 149 15.69 3.96 10.07
CA SER A 149 15.76 3.84 11.53
C SER A 149 14.51 3.23 12.19
N SER A 150 13.39 3.01 11.46
CA SER A 150 12.11 2.63 12.08
C SER A 150 11.72 1.15 11.94
N ARG A 151 12.45 0.34 11.15
CA ARG A 151 12.10 -1.08 10.91
C ARG A 151 12.22 -2.00 12.15
N TYR A 152 12.76 -1.53 13.27
CA TYR A 152 12.90 -2.33 14.48
C TYR A 152 11.61 -2.48 15.29
N TYR A 153 10.57 -1.68 15.04
CA TYR A 153 9.39 -1.61 15.93
C TYR A 153 8.03 -1.64 15.24
N VAL A 154 7.94 -2.02 13.96
CA VAL A 154 6.61 -2.15 13.33
C VAL A 154 6.03 -3.51 13.65
N ASN A 155 5.63 -3.70 14.91
CA ASN A 155 4.68 -4.73 15.29
C ASN A 155 3.34 -4.34 14.65
N MET A 156 3.08 -4.82 13.43
CA MET A 156 1.83 -4.60 12.70
C MET A 156 0.69 -5.39 13.36
N LYS A 157 0.37 -5.10 14.62
CA LYS A 157 -0.83 -5.61 15.31
C LYS A 157 -2.03 -4.80 14.85
N GLY A 158 -2.67 -5.26 13.79
CA GLY A 158 -3.97 -4.81 13.32
C GLY A 158 -4.67 -5.96 12.62
N VAL A 159 -6.00 -6.01 12.71
CA VAL A 159 -6.82 -6.96 11.95
C VAL A 159 -6.61 -6.66 10.48
N ARG A 160 -5.83 -7.46 9.77
CA ARG A 160 -5.65 -7.33 8.32
C ARG A 160 -6.43 -8.43 7.63
N PHE A 161 -7.08 -8.10 6.52
CA PHE A 161 -7.52 -9.13 5.62
C PHE A 161 -6.34 -9.56 4.75
N GLN A 162 -6.07 -10.86 4.70
CA GLN A 162 -5.09 -11.44 3.80
C GLN A 162 -5.64 -12.75 3.26
N LYS A 163 -5.76 -12.83 1.94
CA LYS A 163 -6.13 -14.04 1.22
C LYS A 163 -4.98 -14.45 0.33
N THR A 164 -4.60 -15.72 0.41
CA THR A 164 -3.58 -16.33 -0.44
C THR A 164 -4.29 -17.36 -1.33
N TYR A 165 -3.93 -17.36 -2.61
CA TYR A 165 -4.47 -18.28 -3.60
C TYR A 165 -3.40 -19.32 -3.95
N SER A 166 -3.75 -20.60 -3.86
CA SER A 166 -2.86 -21.69 -4.30
C SER A 166 -2.66 -21.64 -5.81
N ASP A 167 -3.74 -21.36 -6.55
CA ASP A 167 -3.72 -21.13 -7.99
C ASP A 167 -3.92 -19.62 -8.25
N PRO A 168 -2.99 -18.95 -8.96
CA PRO A 168 -3.09 -17.52 -9.21
C PRO A 168 -4.40 -17.15 -9.93
N VAL A 169 -5.02 -16.05 -9.50
CA VAL A 169 -6.28 -15.55 -10.07
C VAL A 169 -6.06 -14.29 -10.89
N ASN A 170 -6.98 -13.99 -11.79
CA ASN A 170 -6.96 -12.77 -12.61
C ASN A 170 -7.73 -11.59 -11.99
N SER A 171 -8.60 -11.87 -11.03
CA SER A 171 -9.41 -10.86 -10.36
C SER A 171 -9.75 -11.27 -8.93
N VAL A 172 -9.85 -10.27 -8.06
CA VAL A 172 -10.24 -10.41 -6.66
C VAL A 172 -11.19 -9.29 -6.32
N GLU A 173 -12.30 -9.62 -5.66
CA GLU A 173 -13.24 -8.66 -5.10
C GLU A 173 -13.45 -8.97 -3.62
N VAL A 174 -13.34 -7.95 -2.77
CA VAL A 174 -13.57 -8.04 -1.33
C VAL A 174 -14.44 -6.87 -0.92
N GLU A 175 -15.55 -7.17 -0.25
CA GLU A 175 -16.35 -6.18 0.42
C GLU A 175 -16.04 -6.24 1.91
N TRP A 176 -15.86 -5.09 2.55
CA TRP A 176 -15.66 -5.06 3.99
C TRP A 176 -16.27 -3.82 4.60
N LYS A 177 -16.67 -3.94 5.87
CA LYS A 177 -17.41 -2.90 6.55
C LYS A 177 -16.95 -2.68 7.97
N ILE A 178 -17.00 -1.42 8.39
CA ILE A 178 -16.76 -0.98 9.75
C ILE A 178 -18.11 -0.76 10.41
N ILE A 179 -18.42 -1.56 11.44
CA ILE A 179 -19.64 -1.43 12.23
C ILE A 179 -19.35 -0.50 13.41
N LYS A 180 -20.26 0.44 13.71
CA LYS A 180 -20.11 1.38 14.82
C LYS A 180 -20.00 0.62 16.15
N GLY A 181 -18.93 0.87 16.88
CA GLY A 181 -18.68 0.22 18.18
C GLY A 181 -18.30 -1.27 18.13
N ALA A 182 -18.10 -1.86 16.95
CA ALA A 182 -17.68 -3.25 16.80
C ALA A 182 -16.39 -3.39 15.95
N ASP A 183 -15.97 -4.63 15.73
CA ASP A 183 -14.83 -4.96 14.87
C ASP A 183 -15.22 -5.02 13.38
N ILE A 184 -14.20 -5.10 12.53
CA ILE A 184 -14.32 -5.03 11.06
C ILE A 184 -14.81 -6.38 10.53
N VAL A 185 -15.79 -6.35 9.63
CA VAL A 185 -16.32 -7.54 8.98
C VAL A 185 -15.86 -7.57 7.52
N PHE A 186 -15.31 -8.70 7.10
CA PHE A 186 -14.86 -8.94 5.73
C PHE A 186 -15.78 -9.97 5.08
N ASP A 187 -16.29 -9.65 3.90
CA ASP A 187 -17.10 -10.53 3.06
C ASP A 187 -16.42 -10.72 1.70
N LEU A 188 -16.30 -11.97 1.29
CA LEU A 188 -15.63 -12.37 0.07
C LEU A 188 -16.67 -12.62 -1.00
N LYS A 189 -16.55 -11.91 -2.13
CA LYS A 189 -17.38 -12.16 -3.31
C LYS A 189 -16.68 -13.08 -4.31
#